data_AF-A0A0A1TZP7-F1
#
_entry.id   AF-A0A0A1TZP7-F1
#
_cell.length_a   1.000
_cell.length_b   1.000
_cell.length_c   1.000
_cell.angle_alpha   90.00
_cell.angle_beta   90.00
_cell.angle_gamma   90.00
#
_symmetry.space_group_name_H-M   'P 1'
#
loop_
_entity.id
_entity.type
_entity.pdbx_description
1 polymer ?
#
loop_
_entity_poly.entity_id
_entity_poly.type
_entity_poly.pdbx_seq_one_letter_code
_entity_poly.pdbx_strand_id
1 'polypeptide(L)'
;MSTFTSVVLGNSIQELSISCFENDVKLKEIDISHIKTIGEKCFYCCVELSAITLGEVLSVGLSSFYDAFSIKYVKNLGTKNLNTLINLSSSQAFNSIHHKLLITQNDINLLNNSQQINAF
;
A
#
# COMPACT_ATOMS: atom_id res chain seq x y z
N MET A 1 23.42 2.54 -8.74
CA MET A 1 22.34 3.04 -9.62
C MET A 1 21.12 2.17 -9.38
N SER A 2 20.16 2.63 -8.59
CA SER A 2 18.91 1.88 -8.39
C SER A 2 17.89 2.38 -9.41
N THR A 3 17.65 1.58 -10.44
CA THR A 3 16.61 1.84 -11.43
C THR A 3 15.26 1.88 -10.72
N PHE A 4 14.46 2.91 -10.97
CA PHE A 4 13.06 2.94 -10.54
C PHE A 4 12.30 1.84 -11.28
N THR A 5 11.68 0.92 -10.55
CA THR A 5 10.72 -0.03 -11.13
C THR A 5 9.33 0.58 -10.98
N SER A 6 8.84 1.19 -12.05
CA SER A 6 7.44 1.56 -12.21
C SER A 6 6.78 0.49 -13.09
N VAL A 7 5.62 0.01 -12.66
CA VAL A 7 4.81 -0.93 -13.44
C VAL A 7 3.78 -0.15 -14.25
N VAL A 8 3.77 -0.35 -15.56
CA VAL A 8 2.74 0.18 -16.46
C VAL A 8 1.70 -0.91 -16.68
N LEU A 9 0.48 -0.67 -16.20
CA LEU A 9 -0.66 -1.56 -16.41
C LEU A 9 -1.40 -1.18 -17.70
N GLY A 10 -1.82 -2.18 -18.48
CA GLY A 10 -2.64 -1.95 -19.66
C GLY A 10 -4.03 -1.43 -19.28
N ASN A 11 -4.59 -0.52 -20.09
CA ASN A 11 -5.90 0.10 -19.85
C ASN A 11 -7.08 -0.89 -19.84
N SER A 12 -6.90 -2.09 -20.41
CA SER A 12 -7.90 -3.16 -20.40
C SER A 12 -7.95 -3.95 -19.09
N ILE A 13 -6.95 -3.82 -18.23
CA ILE A 13 -6.89 -4.51 -16.94
C ILE A 13 -7.86 -3.80 -15.99
N GLN A 14 -8.83 -4.54 -15.46
CA GLN A 14 -9.80 -4.03 -14.48
C GLN A 14 -9.58 -4.65 -13.09
N GLU A 15 -8.83 -5.75 -13.04
CA GLU A 15 -8.59 -6.54 -11.85
C GLU A 15 -7.11 -6.90 -11.75
N LEU A 16 -6.57 -6.80 -10.54
CA LEU A 16 -5.29 -7.41 -10.20
C LEU A 16 -5.57 -8.72 -9.45
N SER A 17 -4.98 -9.81 -9.92
CA SER A 17 -5.21 -11.14 -9.36
C SER A 17 -4.64 -11.30 -7.95
N ILE A 18 -4.99 -12.41 -7.29
CA ILE A 18 -4.39 -12.83 -6.03
C ILE A 18 -2.86 -12.83 -6.16
N SER A 19 -2.17 -12.26 -5.18
CA SER A 19 -0.71 -12.25 -5.06
C SER A 19 0.06 -11.67 -6.25
N CYS A 20 -0.58 -10.84 -7.08
CA CYS A 20 -0.05 -10.30 -8.34
C CYS A 20 1.35 -9.65 -8.23
N PHE A 21 1.64 -8.95 -7.13
CA PHE A 21 2.90 -8.28 -6.80
C PHE A 21 3.39 -8.71 -5.40
N GLU A 22 2.97 -9.88 -4.92
CA GLU A 22 3.40 -10.39 -3.62
C GLU A 22 4.93 -10.48 -3.55
N ASN A 23 5.53 -9.92 -2.49
CA ASN A 23 6.96 -9.80 -2.26
C ASN A 23 7.75 -9.06 -3.37
N ASP A 24 7.11 -8.19 -4.16
CA ASP A 24 7.85 -7.31 -5.07
C ASP A 24 8.55 -6.18 -4.28
N VAL A 25 9.71 -6.52 -3.73
CA VAL A 25 10.57 -5.62 -2.96
C VAL A 25 11.27 -4.57 -3.82
N LYS A 26 10.99 -4.49 -5.12
CA LYS A 26 11.54 -3.45 -6.02
C LYS A 26 10.48 -2.51 -6.53
N LEU A 27 9.20 -2.87 -6.44
CA LEU A 27 8.09 -2.00 -6.81
C LEU A 27 8.06 -0.77 -5.91
N LYS A 28 8.27 0.41 -6.51
CA LYS A 28 8.30 1.69 -5.77
C LYS A 28 7.02 2.49 -5.90
N GLU A 29 6.41 2.40 -7.09
CA GLU A 29 5.26 3.20 -7.46
C GLU A 29 4.36 2.39 -8.39
N ILE A 30 3.05 2.53 -8.21
CA ILE A 30 2.07 1.93 -9.10
C ILE A 30 0.84 2.84 -9.29
N ASP A 31 0.41 2.98 -10.54
CA ASP A 31 -0.86 3.60 -10.88
C ASP A 31 -1.91 2.51 -11.10
N ILE A 32 -2.90 2.45 -10.21
CA ILE A 32 -4.04 1.55 -10.29
C ILE A 32 -5.35 2.33 -10.36
N SER A 33 -5.32 3.55 -10.91
CA SER A 33 -6.47 4.44 -11.03
C SER A 33 -7.66 3.86 -11.81
N HIS A 34 -7.41 2.94 -12.75
CA HIS A 34 -8.45 2.25 -13.51
C HIS A 34 -8.82 0.87 -12.98
N ILE A 35 -8.13 0.37 -11.95
CA ILE A 35 -8.39 -0.94 -11.34
C ILE A 35 -9.60 -0.86 -10.40
N LYS A 36 -10.51 -1.83 -10.54
CA LYS A 36 -11.73 -1.95 -9.72
C LYS A 36 -11.62 -3.00 -8.62
N THR A 37 -10.84 -4.06 -8.87
CA THR A 37 -10.67 -5.18 -7.94
C THR A 37 -9.19 -5.44 -7.68
N ILE A 38 -8.81 -5.51 -6.41
CA ILE A 38 -7.47 -5.91 -5.96
C ILE A 38 -7.61 -7.26 -5.28
N GLY A 39 -6.94 -8.29 -5.78
CA GLY A 39 -6.96 -9.64 -5.24
C GLY A 39 -6.29 -9.76 -3.87
N GLU A 40 -6.58 -10.84 -3.15
CA GLU A 40 -5.93 -11.16 -1.87
C GLU A 40 -4.41 -11.09 -2.00
N LYS A 41 -3.73 -10.51 -1.00
CA LYS A 41 -2.26 -10.39 -0.92
C LYS A 41 -1.57 -9.72 -2.13
N CYS A 42 -2.30 -9.02 -2.99
CA CYS A 42 -1.73 -8.51 -4.25
C CYS A 42 -0.51 -7.57 -4.05
N PHE A 43 -0.44 -6.79 -2.96
CA PHE A 43 0.76 -6.02 -2.55
C PHE A 43 1.36 -6.48 -1.21
N TYR A 44 1.16 -7.74 -0.85
CA TYR A 44 1.73 -8.33 0.38
C TYR A 44 3.25 -8.20 0.36
N CYS A 45 3.85 -7.66 1.43
CA CYS A 45 5.29 -7.44 1.56
C CYS A 45 5.94 -6.63 0.42
N CYS A 46 5.20 -5.70 -0.20
CA CYS A 46 5.77 -4.69 -1.10
C CYS A 46 6.49 -3.59 -0.29
N VAL A 47 7.63 -3.94 0.34
CA VAL A 47 8.30 -3.09 1.35
C VAL A 47 8.92 -1.81 0.80
N GLU A 48 9.11 -1.68 -0.52
CA GLU A 48 9.62 -0.46 -1.17
C GLU A 48 8.50 0.38 -1.82
N LEU A 49 7.24 -0.09 -1.80
CA LEU A 49 6.11 0.63 -2.39
C LEU A 49 5.85 1.91 -1.59
N SER A 50 6.18 3.04 -2.21
CA SER A 50 6.19 4.35 -1.57
C SER A 50 5.06 5.27 -2.04
N ALA A 51 4.59 5.06 -3.27
CA ALA A 51 3.48 5.81 -3.85
C ALA A 51 2.47 4.92 -4.57
N ILE A 52 1.20 5.22 -4.40
CA ILE A 52 0.10 4.52 -5.09
C ILE A 52 -0.95 5.52 -5.56
N THR A 53 -1.40 5.38 -6.81
CA THR A 53 -2.57 6.12 -7.32
C THR A 53 -3.77 5.19 -7.31
N LEU A 54 -4.84 5.60 -6.62
CA LEU A 54 -6.09 4.85 -6.46
C LEU A 54 -7.23 5.57 -7.18
N GLY A 55 -8.04 4.79 -7.89
CA GLY A 55 -9.26 5.23 -8.55
C GLY A 55 -10.47 5.15 -7.64
N GLU A 56 -11.57 4.65 -8.21
CA GLU A 56 -12.71 4.11 -7.46
C GLU A 56 -12.53 2.60 -7.30
N VAL A 57 -11.82 2.19 -6.27
CA VAL A 57 -11.63 0.77 -5.93
C VAL A 57 -12.92 0.23 -5.32
N LEU A 58 -13.46 -0.84 -5.89
CA LEU A 58 -14.73 -1.44 -5.48
C LEU A 58 -14.53 -2.60 -4.51
N SER A 59 -13.47 -3.38 -4.68
CA SER A 59 -13.16 -4.55 -3.86
C SER A 59 -11.67 -4.71 -3.64
N VAL A 60 -11.29 -5.06 -2.41
CA VAL A 60 -9.91 -5.35 -2.02
C VAL A 60 -9.88 -6.62 -1.20
N GLY A 61 -9.02 -7.55 -1.61
CA GLY A 61 -8.83 -8.81 -0.94
C GLY A 61 -8.17 -8.66 0.43
N LEU A 62 -8.28 -9.72 1.23
CA LEU A 62 -7.66 -9.79 2.55
C LEU A 62 -6.14 -9.59 2.44
N SER A 63 -5.56 -8.89 3.42
CA SER A 63 -4.10 -8.69 3.52
C SER A 63 -3.42 -8.10 2.28
N SER A 64 -4.17 -7.45 1.38
CA SER A 64 -3.62 -6.92 0.12
C SER A 64 -2.48 -5.93 0.34
N PHE A 65 -2.47 -5.22 1.47
CA PHE A 65 -1.44 -4.25 1.84
C PHE A 65 -0.71 -4.63 3.14
N TYR A 66 -0.74 -5.91 3.53
CA TYR A 66 -0.02 -6.36 4.72
C TYR A 66 1.49 -6.23 4.49
N ASP A 67 2.20 -5.62 5.44
CA ASP A 67 3.63 -5.29 5.36
C ASP A 67 4.02 -4.39 4.17
N ALA A 68 3.06 -3.69 3.56
CA ALA A 68 3.33 -2.59 2.64
C ALA A 68 3.55 -1.28 3.42
N PHE A 69 4.48 -1.30 4.37
CA PHE A 69 4.66 -0.26 5.40
C PHE A 69 5.32 1.04 4.92
N SER A 70 5.83 1.08 3.68
CA SER A 70 6.57 2.22 3.14
C SER A 70 5.72 3.24 2.37
N ILE A 71 4.40 3.04 2.27
CA ILE A 71 3.53 3.93 1.50
C ILE A 71 3.43 5.29 2.19
N LYS A 72 3.95 6.32 1.54
CA LYS A 72 3.96 7.70 2.03
C LYS A 72 3.05 8.63 1.22
N TYR A 73 2.73 8.23 -0.01
CA TYR A 73 1.95 9.05 -0.94
C TYR A 73 0.81 8.24 -1.54
N VAL A 74 -0.43 8.65 -1.25
CA VAL A 74 -1.63 8.10 -1.89
C VAL A 74 -2.31 9.22 -2.67
N LYS A 75 -2.34 9.07 -4.00
CA LYS A 75 -3.19 9.92 -4.85
C LYS A 75 -4.56 9.26 -4.96
N ASN A 76 -5.54 9.78 -4.22
CA ASN A 76 -6.90 9.28 -4.22
C ASN A 76 -7.78 10.04 -5.22
N LEU A 77 -8.33 9.35 -6.21
CA LEU A 77 -9.20 9.93 -7.24
C LEU A 77 -10.70 9.67 -6.99
N GLY A 78 -11.07 8.86 -5.99
CA GLY A 78 -12.49 8.55 -5.76
C GLY A 78 -12.80 7.53 -4.68
N THR A 79 -11.81 6.75 -4.21
CA THR A 79 -12.00 5.75 -3.17
C THR A 79 -12.38 6.41 -1.85
N LYS A 80 -13.53 6.02 -1.28
CA LYS A 80 -14.00 6.51 0.04
C LYS A 80 -13.72 5.54 1.16
N ASN A 81 -13.86 4.25 0.88
CA ASN A 81 -13.64 3.17 1.82
C ASN A 81 -12.73 2.14 1.17
N LEU A 82 -11.72 1.69 1.91
CA LEU A 82 -10.86 0.58 1.55
C LEU A 82 -11.00 -0.49 2.63
N ASN A 83 -11.79 -1.52 2.35
CA ASN A 83 -12.14 -2.57 3.31
C ASN A 83 -10.99 -3.57 3.51
N THR A 84 -9.83 -3.07 3.89
CA THR A 84 -8.62 -3.84 4.14
C THR A 84 -7.85 -3.26 5.33
N LEU A 85 -6.79 -3.95 5.72
CA LEU A 85 -5.89 -3.52 6.77
C LEU A 85 -4.71 -2.77 6.17
N ILE A 86 -4.38 -1.60 6.71
CA ILE A 86 -3.23 -0.78 6.32
C ILE A 86 -2.29 -0.67 7.52
N ASN A 87 -0.99 -0.88 7.29
CA ASN A 87 0.05 -0.69 8.29
C ASN A 87 -0.04 0.68 8.96
N LEU A 88 0.18 0.75 10.27
CA LEU A 88 0.17 2.00 11.04
C LEU A 88 1.11 3.05 10.43
N SER A 89 2.31 2.64 10.05
CA SER A 89 3.32 3.48 9.37
C SER A 89 2.86 4.06 8.04
N SER A 90 1.95 3.39 7.31
CA SER A 90 1.40 3.86 6.05
C SER A 90 0.05 4.55 6.19
N SER A 91 -0.67 4.35 7.30
CA SER A 91 -2.04 4.82 7.51
C SER A 91 -2.21 6.33 7.28
N GLN A 92 -1.22 7.14 7.66
CA GLN A 92 -1.26 8.60 7.44
C GLN A 92 -1.39 8.95 5.95
N ALA A 93 -0.77 8.18 5.05
CA ALA A 93 -0.88 8.41 3.60
C ALA A 93 -2.31 8.13 3.10
N PHE A 94 -3.06 7.24 3.77
CA PHE A 94 -4.45 6.90 3.46
C PHE A 94 -5.47 7.77 4.21
N ASN A 95 -5.08 8.91 4.79
CA ASN A 95 -5.96 9.72 5.66
C ASN A 95 -7.28 10.20 5.03
N SER A 96 -7.37 10.27 3.70
CA SER A 96 -8.57 10.65 2.95
C SER A 96 -9.50 9.46 2.64
N ILE A 97 -9.13 8.25 3.04
CA ILE A 97 -9.82 6.99 2.76
C ILE A 97 -10.09 6.29 4.09
N HIS A 98 -11.34 5.90 4.35
CA HIS A 98 -11.65 5.11 5.53
C HIS A 98 -11.06 3.69 5.38
N HIS A 99 -10.26 3.26 6.36
CA HIS A 99 -9.58 1.97 6.37
C HIS A 99 -9.38 1.46 7.80
N LYS A 100 -9.03 0.18 7.95
CA LYS A 100 -8.70 -0.41 9.25
C LYS A 100 -7.18 -0.43 9.44
N LEU A 101 -6.74 -0.29 10.69
CA LEU A 101 -5.33 -0.32 11.05
C LEU A 101 -4.82 -1.74 11.26
N LEU A 102 -3.59 -1.97 10.83
CA LEU A 102 -2.76 -3.11 11.18
C LEU A 102 -1.50 -2.59 11.86
N ILE A 103 -1.15 -3.20 12.99
CA ILE A 103 0.10 -2.93 13.69
C ILE A 103 0.96 -4.19 13.55
N THR A 104 2.11 -4.04 12.90
CA THR A 104 3.08 -5.11 12.67
C THR A 104 4.28 -4.95 13.58
N GLN A 105 5.15 -5.98 13.62
CA GLN A 105 6.41 -5.87 14.33
C GLN A 105 7.29 -4.73 13.78
N ASN A 106 7.22 -4.46 12.47
CA ASN A 106 7.93 -3.34 11.86
C ASN A 106 7.40 -1.99 12.38
N ASP A 107 6.07 -1.84 12.49
CA ASP A 107 5.47 -0.64 13.06
C ASP A 107 5.93 -0.42 14.52
N ILE A 108 5.96 -1.49 15.33
CA ILE A 108 6.46 -1.44 16.72
C ILE A 108 7.94 -1.06 16.76
N ASN A 109 8.78 -1.64 15.91
CA ASN A 109 10.20 -1.33 15.85
C ASN A 109 10.45 0.14 15.49
N LEU A 110 9.69 0.68 14.53
CA LEU A 110 9.76 2.09 14.15
C LEU A 110 9.34 3.01 15.31
N LEU A 111 8.27 2.66 16.04
CA LEU A 111 7.84 3.41 17.22
C LEU A 111 8.91 3.42 18.32
N ASN A 112 9.49 2.26 18.64
CA ASN A 112 10.53 2.14 19.66
C ASN A 112 11.79 2.96 19.29
N ASN A 113 12.19 2.95 18.01
CA ASN A 113 13.31 3.75 17.53
C ASN A 113 12.99 5.26 17.53
N SER A 114 11.73 5.65 17.29
CA SER A 114 11.30 7.06 17.33
C SER A 114 11.27 7.64 18.75
N GLN A 115 11.04 6.79 19.77
CA GLN A 115 11.02 7.20 21.17
C GLN A 115 12.43 7.36 21.77
N GLN A 116 13.48 6.89 21.09
CA GLN A 116 14.88 7.05 21.53
C GLN A 116 15.47 8.46 21.24
N ILE A 117 14.72 9.40 20.63
CA ILE A 117 15.22 10.74 20.27
C ILE A 117 14.77 11.86 21.24
N ASN A 118 13.88 11.60 22.20
CA ASN A 118 13.39 12.62 23.15
C ASN A 118 13.93 12.49 24.59
N ALA A 119 15.18 12.04 24.75
CA ALA A 119 15.86 12.03 26.04
C ALA A 119 16.95 13.12 26.10
N PHE A 120 16.53 14.39 26.12
CA PHE A 120 17.29 15.53 26.64
C PHE A 120 16.32 16.53 27.27
#